data_AF-A0A0W0VDN3-F1
#
_entry.id   AF-A0A0W0VDN3-F1
#
_cell.length_a   1.000
_cell.length_b   1.000
_cell.length_c   1.000
_cell.angle_alpha   90.00
_cell.angle_beta   90.00
_cell.angle_gamma   90.00
#
_symmetry.space_group_name_H-M   'P 1'
#
loop_
_entity.id
_entity.type
_entity.pdbx_description
1 polymer ?
#
loop_
_entity_poly.entity_id
_entity_poly.type
_entity_poly.pdbx_seq_one_letter_code
_entity_poly.pdbx_strand_id
1 'polypeptide(L)'
;MVEKLEQMKSPLGFAAQKTSGFQVKTETLQRYKQLKALALQGNAMAAYRLSKMHPEHSAEQLKWLKLAADEDLTNAMLDLAKALAQSNSITDLQEAANYLVKIFHSNDSFIKEQADDFLNSHRCLRSEVARQLNGNKISHISMNFFARSGKEEPVPQSSVSLEL
;
A
#
# COMPACT_ATOMS: atom_id res chain seq x y z
N MET A 1 33.39 63.73 -37.08
CA MET A 1 32.39 63.94 -36.02
C MET A 1 31.86 62.58 -35.63
N VAL A 2 32.27 62.16 -34.45
CA VAL A 2 31.75 61.04 -33.65
C VAL A 2 30.41 61.48 -33.08
N GLU A 3 29.31 60.75 -33.32
CA GLU A 3 28.13 60.79 -32.43
C GLU A 3 27.16 59.61 -32.66
N LYS A 4 27.21 58.67 -31.72
CA LYS A 4 26.11 57.90 -31.12
C LYS A 4 25.00 57.33 -32.02
N LEU A 5 25.10 56.03 -32.28
CA LEU A 5 23.95 55.12 -32.35
C LEU A 5 24.04 54.13 -31.18
N GLU A 6 23.66 54.66 -30.03
CA GLU A 6 23.56 53.97 -28.76
C GLU A 6 22.24 53.19 -28.71
N GLN A 7 22.37 51.87 -28.51
CA GLN A 7 21.41 51.02 -27.80
C GLN A 7 19.95 51.01 -28.28
N MET A 8 19.64 50.13 -29.24
CA MET A 8 18.30 49.55 -29.34
C MET A 8 18.31 48.14 -28.72
N LYS A 9 18.31 48.08 -27.38
CA LYS A 9 18.12 46.82 -26.64
C LYS A 9 16.62 46.50 -26.67
N SER A 10 16.19 45.67 -27.62
CA SER A 10 14.80 45.24 -27.76
C SER A 10 14.30 44.54 -26.48
N PRO A 11 13.18 44.95 -25.88
CA PRO A 11 12.60 44.26 -24.73
C PRO A 11 11.70 43.11 -25.20
N LEU A 12 12.27 42.07 -25.84
CA LEU A 12 11.49 40.88 -26.25
C LEU A 12 11.75 39.62 -25.42
N GLY A 13 12.56 39.70 -24.35
CA GLY A 13 12.89 38.53 -23.52
C GLY A 13 11.89 38.16 -22.42
N PHE A 14 10.91 39.02 -22.09
CA PHE A 14 10.11 38.85 -20.86
C PHE A 14 8.70 38.25 -21.07
N ALA A 15 8.18 38.24 -22.30
CA ALA A 15 6.83 37.73 -22.59
C ALA A 15 6.78 36.20 -22.80
N ALA A 16 7.84 35.59 -23.33
CA ALA A 16 7.86 34.17 -23.67
C ALA A 16 7.89 33.21 -22.46
N GLN A 17 8.41 33.66 -21.31
CA GLN A 17 8.50 32.83 -20.10
C GLN A 17 7.19 32.81 -19.29
N LYS A 18 6.36 33.86 -19.38
CA LYS A 18 5.09 33.94 -18.62
C LYS A 18 3.95 33.20 -19.31
N THR A 19 3.95 33.18 -20.65
CA THR A 19 2.95 32.47 -21.45
C THR A 19 3.11 30.95 -21.37
N SER A 20 4.35 30.44 -21.40
CA SER A 20 4.64 29.01 -21.30
C SER A 20 4.21 28.43 -19.94
N GLY A 21 4.52 29.12 -18.83
CA GLY A 21 4.08 28.70 -17.50
C GLY A 21 2.56 28.73 -17.31
N PHE A 22 1.84 29.63 -17.97
CA PHE A 22 0.38 29.68 -17.93
C PHE A 22 -0.25 28.55 -18.75
N GLN A 23 0.27 28.29 -19.95
CA GLN A 23 -0.20 27.21 -20.83
C GLN A 23 -0.03 25.83 -20.18
N VAL A 24 1.15 25.57 -19.59
CA VAL A 24 1.43 24.31 -18.87
C VAL A 24 0.47 24.12 -17.69
N LYS A 25 0.15 25.19 -16.94
CA LYS A 25 -0.85 25.14 -15.86
C LYS A 25 -2.24 24.82 -16.37
N THR A 26 -2.66 25.42 -17.49
CA THR A 26 -3.99 25.17 -18.06
C THR A 26 -4.14 23.74 -18.59
N GLU A 27 -3.12 23.21 -19.27
CA GLU A 27 -3.13 21.83 -19.76
C GLU A 27 -3.11 20.82 -18.62
N THR A 28 -2.33 21.08 -17.58
CA THR A 28 -2.29 20.24 -16.37
C THR A 28 -3.67 20.17 -15.70
N LEU A 29 -4.36 21.31 -15.58
CA LEU A 29 -5.71 21.37 -15.03
C LEU A 29 -6.74 20.64 -15.90
N GLN A 30 -6.66 20.76 -17.22
CA GLN A 30 -7.54 20.03 -18.14
C GLN A 30 -7.31 18.52 -18.03
N ARG A 31 -6.04 18.08 -18.05
CA ARG A 31 -5.66 16.68 -17.88
C ARG A 31 -6.12 16.13 -16.53
N TYR A 32 -6.00 16.92 -15.47
CA TYR A 32 -6.51 16.55 -14.16
C TYR A 32 -8.03 16.30 -14.18
N LYS A 33 -8.81 17.20 -14.78
CA LYS A 33 -10.27 17.05 -14.90
C LYS A 33 -10.64 15.79 -15.69
N GLN A 34 -9.95 15.52 -16.79
CA GLN A 34 -10.18 14.33 -17.62
C GLN A 34 -9.86 13.05 -16.86
N LEU A 35 -8.70 12.97 -16.21
CA LEU A 35 -8.31 11.81 -15.39
C LEU A 35 -9.29 11.59 -14.24
N LYS A 36 -9.74 12.67 -13.59
CA LYS A 36 -10.75 12.59 -12.52
C LYS A 36 -12.07 12.02 -13.03
N ALA A 37 -12.55 12.48 -14.17
CA ALA A 37 -13.79 11.95 -14.76
C ALA A 37 -13.67 10.46 -15.08
N LEU A 38 -12.55 10.03 -15.68
CA LEU A 38 -12.28 8.63 -15.98
C LEU A 38 -12.14 7.77 -14.73
N ALA A 39 -11.44 8.26 -13.71
CA ALA A 39 -11.28 7.56 -12.44
C ALA A 39 -12.65 7.33 -11.75
N LEU A 40 -13.53 8.34 -11.78
CA LEU A 40 -14.89 8.23 -11.24
C LEU A 40 -15.80 7.30 -12.07
N GLN A 41 -15.42 6.98 -13.31
CA GLN A 41 -16.09 5.97 -14.15
C GLN A 41 -15.55 4.55 -13.91
N GLY A 42 -14.65 4.35 -12.94
CA GLY A 42 -14.05 3.05 -12.63
C GLY A 42 -12.74 2.75 -13.38
N ASN A 43 -12.13 3.73 -14.06
CA ASN A 43 -10.85 3.50 -14.69
C ASN A 43 -9.69 3.52 -13.67
N ALA A 44 -9.26 2.32 -13.24
CA ALA A 44 -8.18 2.13 -12.28
C ALA A 44 -6.87 2.82 -12.67
N MET A 45 -6.51 2.76 -13.95
CA MET A 45 -5.29 3.39 -14.47
C MET A 45 -5.36 4.92 -14.41
N ALA A 46 -6.54 5.50 -14.64
CA ALA A 46 -6.76 6.93 -14.50
C ALA A 46 -6.67 7.36 -13.03
N ALA A 47 -7.27 6.59 -12.11
CA ALA A 47 -7.14 6.81 -10.67
C ALA A 47 -5.67 6.75 -10.23
N TYR A 48 -4.92 5.74 -10.68
CA TYR A 48 -3.50 5.60 -10.39
C TYR A 48 -2.67 6.79 -10.91
N ARG A 49 -2.88 7.20 -12.16
CA ARG A 49 -2.22 8.40 -12.72
C ARG A 49 -2.57 9.67 -11.95
N LEU A 50 -3.80 9.78 -11.47
CA LEU A 50 -4.25 10.90 -10.65
C LEU A 50 -3.54 10.91 -9.30
N SER A 51 -3.35 9.75 -8.67
CA SER A 51 -2.57 9.63 -7.44
C SER A 51 -1.13 10.17 -7.59
N LYS A 52 -0.49 9.96 -8.74
CA LYS A 52 0.87 10.42 -9.03
C LYS A 52 0.98 11.94 -9.25
N MET A 53 -0.14 12.64 -9.44
CA MET A 53 -0.15 14.11 -9.49
C MET A 53 -0.22 14.75 -8.10
N HIS A 54 -0.54 13.98 -7.07
CA HIS A 54 -0.59 14.44 -5.69
C HIS A 54 0.74 14.17 -4.98
N PRO A 55 1.09 14.97 -3.95
CA PRO A 55 2.29 14.72 -3.15
C PRO A 55 2.29 13.31 -2.55
N GLU A 56 3.48 12.74 -2.42
CA GLU A 56 3.64 11.42 -1.82
C GLU A 56 3.11 11.39 -0.39
N HIS A 57 2.40 10.31 -0.04
CA HIS A 57 1.77 10.08 1.26
C HIS A 57 0.68 11.09 1.65
N SER A 58 0.25 11.96 0.72
CA SER A 58 -0.91 12.83 0.94
C SER A 58 -2.20 12.02 1.03
N ALA A 59 -3.18 12.54 1.79
CA ALA A 59 -4.49 11.93 1.92
C ALA A 59 -5.19 11.76 0.56
N GLU A 60 -5.01 12.73 -0.35
CA GLU A 60 -5.52 12.64 -1.71
C GLU A 60 -4.85 11.52 -2.51
N GLN A 61 -3.51 11.38 -2.45
CA GLN A 61 -2.82 10.28 -3.12
C GLN A 61 -3.34 8.93 -2.65
N LEU A 62 -3.42 8.73 -1.32
CA LEU A 62 -3.89 7.48 -0.73
C LEU A 62 -5.32 7.16 -1.16
N LYS A 63 -6.21 8.16 -1.22
CA LYS A 63 -7.58 7.99 -1.70
C LYS A 63 -7.63 7.46 -3.14
N TRP A 64 -6.82 8.02 -4.04
CA TRP A 64 -6.81 7.58 -5.44
C TRP A 64 -6.10 6.23 -5.63
N LEU A 65 -5.09 5.94 -4.82
CA LEU A 65 -4.47 4.62 -4.78
C LEU A 65 -5.47 3.56 -4.29
N LYS A 66 -6.27 3.84 -3.25
CA LYS A 66 -7.34 2.95 -2.78
C LYS A 66 -8.32 2.64 -3.90
N LEU A 67 -8.83 3.68 -4.58
CA LEU A 67 -9.76 3.51 -5.70
C LEU A 67 -9.18 2.64 -6.82
N ALA A 68 -7.88 2.81 -7.14
CA ALA A 68 -7.22 1.97 -8.14
C ALA A 68 -6.97 0.53 -7.65
N ALA A 69 -6.67 0.35 -6.36
CA ALA A 69 -6.45 -0.95 -5.73
C ALA A 69 -7.75 -1.74 -5.57
N ASP A 70 -8.89 -1.06 -5.41
CA ASP A 70 -10.23 -1.70 -5.36
C ASP A 70 -10.59 -2.35 -6.71
N GLU A 71 -10.04 -1.83 -7.81
CA GLU A 71 -10.15 -2.39 -9.16
C GLU A 71 -8.98 -3.34 -9.52
N ASP A 72 -8.38 -3.97 -8.50
CA ASP A 72 -7.29 -4.95 -8.60
C ASP A 72 -6.01 -4.49 -9.30
N LEU A 73 -5.76 -3.17 -9.35
CA LEU A 73 -4.53 -2.65 -9.94
C LEU A 73 -3.33 -2.87 -9.00
N THR A 74 -2.53 -3.90 -9.32
CA THR A 74 -1.33 -4.33 -8.58
C THR A 74 -0.33 -3.20 -8.32
N ASN A 75 -0.10 -2.32 -9.31
CA ASN A 75 0.74 -1.12 -9.15
C ASN A 75 0.27 -0.22 -8.00
N ALA A 76 -1.05 -0.01 -7.91
CA ALA A 76 -1.64 0.83 -6.86
C ALA A 76 -1.57 0.14 -5.49
N MET A 77 -1.84 -1.16 -5.45
CA MET A 77 -1.69 -1.97 -4.22
C MET A 77 -0.28 -1.89 -3.65
N LEU A 78 0.75 -1.97 -4.50
CA LEU A 78 2.15 -1.92 -4.05
C LEU A 78 2.51 -0.55 -3.48
N ASP A 79 2.15 0.52 -4.19
CA ASP A 79 2.41 1.89 -3.74
C ASP A 79 1.66 2.22 -2.44
N LEU A 80 0.44 1.70 -2.31
CA LEU A 80 -0.35 1.87 -1.10
C LEU A 80 0.23 1.08 0.08
N ALA A 81 0.68 -0.16 -0.15
CA ALA A 81 1.38 -0.95 0.87
C ALA A 81 2.67 -0.25 1.35
N LYS A 82 3.44 0.34 0.43
CA LYS A 82 4.62 1.14 0.76
C LYS A 82 4.26 2.35 1.62
N ALA A 83 3.18 3.06 1.28
CA ALA A 83 2.74 4.23 2.04
C ALA A 83 2.24 3.86 3.45
N LEU A 84 1.50 2.77 3.58
CA LEU A 84 1.03 2.25 4.88
C LEU A 84 2.17 1.71 5.74
N ALA A 85 3.20 1.11 5.15
CA ALA A 85 4.35 0.61 5.91
C ALA A 85 5.14 1.73 6.61
N GLN A 86 5.03 2.97 6.14
CA GLN A 86 5.68 4.12 6.74
C GLN A 86 4.94 4.68 7.96
N SER A 87 3.63 4.46 8.10
CA SER A 87 2.82 5.13 9.13
C SER A 87 3.01 4.57 10.55
N ASN A 88 3.88 3.57 10.74
CA ASN A 88 4.29 2.98 12.03
C ASN A 88 3.13 2.47 12.92
N SER A 89 1.92 2.39 12.37
CA SER A 89 0.74 1.84 13.03
C SER A 89 0.61 0.35 12.73
N ILE A 90 0.21 -0.43 13.74
CA ILE A 90 0.00 -1.88 13.60
C ILE A 90 -1.14 -2.16 12.60
N THR A 91 -2.21 -1.35 12.62
CA THR A 91 -3.35 -1.49 11.69
C THR A 91 -2.92 -1.31 10.25
N ASP A 92 -2.05 -0.33 10.00
CA ASP A 92 -1.63 0.04 8.66
C ASP A 92 -0.64 -0.99 8.12
N LEU A 93 0.23 -1.52 8.98
CA LEU A 93 1.09 -2.66 8.64
C LEU A 93 0.29 -3.92 8.28
N GLN A 94 -0.81 -4.20 8.98
CA GLN A 94 -1.70 -5.31 8.63
C GLN A 94 -2.39 -5.06 7.28
N GLU A 95 -2.89 -3.85 7.05
CA GLU A 95 -3.52 -3.49 5.78
C GLU A 95 -2.50 -3.57 4.62
N ALA A 96 -1.25 -3.10 4.83
CA ALA A 96 -0.15 -3.25 3.88
C ALA A 96 0.14 -4.72 3.55
N ALA A 97 0.20 -5.58 4.57
CA ALA A 97 0.40 -7.02 4.38
C ALA A 97 -0.73 -7.63 3.53
N ASN A 98 -1.99 -7.25 3.78
CA ASN A 98 -3.13 -7.74 3.00
C ASN A 98 -3.00 -7.40 1.50
N TYR A 99 -2.59 -6.18 1.16
CA TYR A 99 -2.37 -5.81 -0.25
C TYR A 99 -1.21 -6.58 -0.88
N LEU A 100 -0.10 -6.77 -0.16
CA LEU A 100 1.02 -7.57 -0.65
C LEU A 100 0.62 -9.03 -0.88
N VAL A 101 -0.20 -9.61 0.00
CA VAL A 101 -0.76 -10.94 -0.20
C VAL A 101 -1.61 -11.00 -1.46
N LYS A 102 -2.48 -10.01 -1.73
CA LYS A 102 -3.25 -9.94 -2.98
C LYS A 102 -2.32 -9.87 -4.21
N ILE A 103 -1.24 -9.10 -4.15
CA ILE A 103 -0.23 -9.03 -5.22
C ILE A 103 0.38 -10.42 -5.49
N PHE A 104 0.75 -11.18 -4.47
CA PHE A 104 1.32 -12.52 -4.66
C PHE A 104 0.34 -13.51 -5.28
N HIS A 105 -0.96 -13.35 -5.03
CA HIS A 105 -2.03 -14.12 -5.67
C HIS A 105 -2.36 -13.65 -7.10
N SER A 106 -2.03 -12.42 -7.47
CA SER A 106 -2.23 -11.90 -8.83
C SER A 106 -1.34 -12.61 -9.86
N ASN A 107 -1.52 -12.36 -11.15
CA ASN A 107 -0.64 -12.90 -12.21
C ASN A 107 0.47 -11.92 -12.66
N ASP A 108 0.68 -10.84 -11.91
CA ASP A 108 1.66 -9.81 -12.27
C ASP A 108 3.06 -10.15 -11.72
N SER A 109 3.88 -10.81 -12.54
CA SER A 109 5.23 -11.23 -12.13
C SER A 109 6.14 -10.06 -11.78
N PHE A 110 6.03 -8.95 -12.51
CA PHE A 110 6.87 -7.77 -12.31
C PHE A 110 6.56 -7.10 -10.96
N ILE A 111 5.28 -6.99 -10.61
CA ILE A 111 4.90 -6.39 -9.32
C ILE A 111 5.15 -7.33 -8.15
N LYS A 112 5.11 -8.66 -8.36
CA LYS A 112 5.58 -9.62 -7.34
C LYS A 112 7.07 -9.46 -7.03
N GLU A 113 7.90 -9.29 -8.05
CA GLU A 113 9.34 -9.09 -7.87
C GLU A 113 9.59 -7.80 -7.07
N GLN A 114 8.97 -6.69 -7.46
CA GLN A 114 9.07 -5.45 -6.70
C GLN A 114 8.52 -5.55 -5.28
N ALA A 115 7.47 -6.35 -5.06
CA ALA A 115 6.93 -6.61 -3.73
C ALA A 115 7.91 -7.43 -2.88
N ASP A 116 8.58 -8.43 -3.44
CA ASP A 116 9.58 -9.22 -2.70
C ASP A 116 10.80 -8.36 -2.34
N ASP A 117 11.30 -7.53 -3.26
CA ASP A 117 12.38 -6.57 -3.00
C ASP A 117 12.03 -5.61 -1.86
N PHE A 118 10.80 -5.10 -1.87
CA PHE A 118 10.29 -4.26 -0.80
C PHE A 118 10.26 -5.01 0.55
N LEU A 119 9.80 -6.26 0.56
CA LEU A 119 9.77 -7.10 1.75
C LEU A 119 11.15 -7.47 2.28
N ASN A 120 12.15 -7.61 1.40
CA ASN A 120 13.54 -7.86 1.80
C ASN A 120 14.12 -6.72 2.65
N SER A 121 13.61 -5.50 2.45
CA SER A 121 13.95 -4.34 3.28
C SER A 121 13.12 -4.23 4.57
N HIS A 122 12.00 -4.96 4.68
CA HIS A 122 11.03 -4.85 5.78
C HIS A 122 10.78 -6.20 6.46
N ARG A 123 11.74 -6.64 7.28
CA ARG A 123 11.73 -7.97 7.93
C ARG A 123 10.43 -8.31 8.66
N CYS A 124 9.89 -7.38 9.45
CA CYS A 124 8.66 -7.61 10.21
C CYS A 124 7.45 -7.80 9.29
N LEU A 125 7.34 -6.97 8.24
CA LEU A 125 6.26 -7.06 7.26
C LEU A 125 6.36 -8.36 6.44
N ARG A 126 7.57 -8.78 6.07
CA ARG A 126 7.84 -10.04 5.37
C ARG A 126 7.31 -11.24 6.15
N SER A 127 7.58 -11.29 7.46
CA SER A 127 7.08 -12.36 8.33
C SER A 127 5.54 -12.39 8.37
N GLU A 128 4.88 -11.24 8.42
CA GLU A 128 3.42 -11.16 8.43
C GLU A 128 2.80 -11.59 7.09
N VAL A 129 3.34 -11.12 5.96
CA VAL A 129 2.89 -11.55 4.62
C VAL A 129 3.08 -13.06 4.45
N ALA A 130 4.23 -13.61 4.85
CA ALA A 130 4.48 -15.05 4.80
C ALA A 130 3.51 -15.83 5.71
N ARG A 131 3.19 -15.31 6.90
CA ARG A 131 2.19 -15.90 7.80
C ARG A 131 0.82 -15.95 7.15
N GLN A 132 0.39 -14.88 6.48
CA GLN A 132 -0.92 -14.85 5.81
C GLN A 132 -0.98 -15.78 4.60
N LEU A 133 0.08 -15.85 3.78
CA LEU A 133 0.18 -16.78 2.65
C LEU A 133 0.14 -18.25 3.09
N ASN A 134 0.80 -18.58 4.21
CA ASN A 134 0.88 -19.95 4.73
C ASN A 134 -0.26 -20.32 5.69
N GLY A 135 -0.86 -19.33 6.35
CA GLY A 135 -1.93 -19.51 7.34
C GLY A 135 -3.20 -20.13 6.77
N ASN A 136 -3.44 -19.99 5.46
CA ASN A 136 -4.52 -20.67 4.77
C ASN A 136 -4.37 -22.20 4.74
N LYS A 137 -3.19 -22.75 5.10
CA LYS A 137 -2.93 -24.18 5.24
C LYS A 137 -3.05 -24.71 6.69
N ILE A 138 -3.12 -23.82 7.70
CA ILE A 138 -3.08 -24.18 9.13
C ILE A 138 -4.49 -24.20 9.77
N SER A 139 -5.55 -23.85 9.03
CA SER A 139 -6.96 -23.85 9.51
C SER A 139 -7.54 -25.23 9.88
N HIS A 140 -6.77 -26.31 9.84
CA HIS A 140 -7.22 -27.64 10.26
C HIS A 140 -6.40 -28.27 11.40
N ILE A 141 -5.37 -27.59 11.92
CA ILE A 141 -4.65 -28.11 13.09
C ILE A 141 -5.34 -27.58 14.35
N SER A 142 -6.35 -28.33 14.79
CA SER A 142 -6.92 -28.24 16.14
C SER A 142 -5.81 -28.47 17.17
N MET A 143 -5.09 -27.41 17.54
CA MET A 143 -4.08 -27.50 18.58
C MET A 143 -4.81 -27.62 19.93
N ASN A 144 -4.99 -28.87 20.38
CA ASN A 144 -5.28 -29.23 21.77
C ASN A 144 -4.07 -28.90 22.66
N PHE A 145 -3.72 -27.61 22.79
CA PHE A 145 -2.55 -27.17 23.58
C PHE A 145 -2.85 -26.94 25.06
N PHE A 146 -4.09 -27.13 25.52
CA PHE A 146 -4.44 -27.09 26.95
C PHE A 146 -5.45 -28.17 27.33
N ALA A 147 -4.95 -29.38 27.61
CA ALA A 147 -5.64 -30.34 28.48
C ALA A 147 -4.68 -31.43 28.99
N ARG A 148 -3.76 -31.07 29.89
CA ARG A 148 -3.26 -32.04 30.89
C ARG A 148 -4.11 -31.90 32.13
N SER A 149 -5.36 -32.38 32.05
CA SER A 149 -6.19 -32.62 33.23
C SER A 149 -5.58 -33.77 34.01
N GLY A 150 -5.40 -33.57 35.31
CA GLY A 150 -4.73 -34.49 36.22
C GLY A 150 -5.33 -35.88 36.19
N LYS A 151 -4.47 -36.88 36.29
CA LYS A 151 -4.86 -38.23 36.68
C LYS A 151 -5.23 -38.18 38.16
N GLU A 152 -6.52 -38.15 38.48
CA GLU A 152 -6.98 -38.57 39.81
C GLU A 152 -6.99 -40.10 39.81
N GLU A 153 -6.09 -40.70 40.60
CA GLU A 153 -6.10 -42.13 40.89
C GLU A 153 -7.31 -42.50 41.76
N PRO A 154 -7.94 -43.66 41.53
CA PRO A 154 -9.04 -44.13 42.36
C PRO A 154 -8.52 -44.58 43.73
N VAL A 155 -9.07 -43.97 44.78
CA VAL A 155 -8.81 -44.32 46.19
C VAL A 155 -9.27 -45.76 46.46
N PRO A 156 -8.41 -46.67 46.97
CA PRO A 156 -8.85 -48.00 47.37
C PRO A 156 -9.61 -47.93 48.71
N GLN A 157 -10.82 -48.51 48.72
CA GLN A 157 -11.56 -48.79 49.95
C GLN A 157 -10.82 -49.87 50.75
N SER A 158 -10.50 -49.61 52.02
CA SER A 158 -10.24 -50.68 52.99
C SER A 158 -11.10 -50.50 54.22
N SER A 159 -12.13 -51.33 54.30
CA SER A 159 -12.89 -51.62 55.52
C SER A 159 -11.92 -52.13 56.59
N VAL A 160 -11.94 -51.51 57.77
CA VAL A 160 -11.35 -52.12 58.98
C VAL A 160 -12.49 -52.37 59.95
N SER A 161 -12.93 -53.62 59.99
CA SER A 161 -13.63 -54.20 61.12
C SER A 161 -12.64 -54.36 62.27
N LEU A 162 -13.02 -53.98 63.49
CA LEU A 162 -12.40 -54.50 64.69
C LEU A 162 -13.51 -54.95 65.63
N GLU A 163 -13.68 -56.26 65.69
CA GLU A 163 -14.28 -56.97 66.82
C GLU A 163 -13.31 -56.95 68.02
N LEU A 164 -13.93 -57.14 69.20
CA LEU A 164 -13.41 -57.32 70.56
C LEU A 164 -13.28 -56.05 71.42
#